data_AF-A0A9E4ERV9-F1
#
_entry.id   AF-A0A9E4ERV9-F1
#
_cell.length_a   1.000
_cell.length_b   1.000
_cell.length_c   1.000
_cell.angle_alpha   90.00
_cell.angle_beta   90.00
_cell.angle_gamma   90.00
#
_symmetry.space_group_name_H-M   'P 1'
#
loop_
_entity.id
_entity.type
_entity.pdbx_description
1 polymer ?
#
loop_
_entity_poly.entity_id
_entity_poly.type
_entity_poly.pdbx_seq_one_letter_code
_entity_poly.pdbx_strand_id
1 'polypeptide(L)'
;MISDQQVEFFRTFGFLPLREAFSPEEMDAISRTFDDMLEKDREGQPFPGEQRQALYGIAERHPLLTELAADDRIYTTVERLLGPGFHWLCSEGNLYVGETEWHPDGSRLNFPPMKVSLYHGLPAGDPRLAPPAVSRGAEAH
;
A
#
# COMPACT_ATOMS: atom_id res chain seq x y z
N MET A 1 -12.15 -11.73 -7.18
CA MET A 1 -12.41 -10.93 -8.40
C MET A 1 -13.43 -9.84 -8.08
N ILE A 2 -13.13 -8.58 -8.42
CA ILE A 2 -14.02 -7.44 -8.16
C ILE A 2 -15.25 -7.43 -9.09
N SER A 3 -16.36 -6.82 -8.67
CA SER A 3 -17.58 -6.71 -9.49
C SER A 3 -17.54 -5.51 -10.45
N ASP A 4 -18.42 -5.48 -11.45
CA ASP A 4 -18.55 -4.31 -12.34
C ASP A 4 -18.93 -3.05 -11.58
N GLN A 5 -19.75 -3.18 -10.54
CA GLN A 5 -20.08 -2.05 -9.67
C GLN A 5 -18.84 -1.50 -8.93
N GLN A 6 -17.91 -2.38 -8.51
CA GLN A 6 -16.65 -1.96 -7.90
C GLN A 6 -15.71 -1.30 -8.91
N VAL A 7 -15.69 -1.77 -10.17
CA VAL A 7 -14.96 -1.12 -11.27
C VAL A 7 -15.50 0.28 -11.52
N GLU A 8 -16.83 0.44 -11.63
CA GLU A 8 -17.46 1.74 -11.83
C GLU A 8 -17.26 2.68 -10.63
N PHE A 9 -17.29 2.14 -9.41
CA PHE A 9 -16.93 2.90 -8.21
C PHE A 9 -15.50 3.44 -8.31
N PHE A 10 -14.52 2.59 -8.67
CA PHE A 10 -13.14 3.02 -8.84
C PHE A 10 -12.99 4.10 -9.91
N ARG A 11 -13.63 3.93 -11.08
CA ARG A 11 -13.62 4.92 -12.16
C ARG A 11 -14.22 6.26 -11.76
N THR A 12 -15.25 6.24 -10.91
CA THR A 12 -15.96 7.45 -10.46
C THR A 12 -15.20 8.17 -9.35
N PHE A 13 -14.66 7.43 -8.37
CA PHE A 13 -14.12 8.01 -7.13
C PHE A 13 -12.60 7.98 -7.03
N GLY A 14 -11.91 7.23 -7.88
CA GLY A 14 -10.45 7.09 -7.89
C GLY A 14 -9.87 6.16 -6.81
N PHE A 15 -10.71 5.42 -6.09
CA PHE A 15 -10.27 4.44 -5.09
C PHE A 15 -11.25 3.27 -4.97
N LEU A 16 -10.79 2.15 -4.43
CA LEU A 16 -11.62 0.97 -4.17
C LEU A 16 -11.18 0.28 -2.87
N PRO A 17 -11.96 0.34 -1.78
CA PRO A 17 -11.63 -0.39 -0.56
C PRO A 17 -12.03 -1.86 -0.70
N LEU A 18 -11.08 -2.76 -0.49
CA LEU A 18 -11.31 -4.20 -0.38
C LEU A 18 -11.08 -4.62 1.07
N ARG A 19 -12.16 -4.91 1.79
CA ARG A 19 -12.11 -5.35 3.19
C ARG A 19 -11.94 -6.86 3.23
N GLU A 20 -11.19 -7.34 4.23
CA GLU A 20 -11.03 -8.78 4.50
C GLU A 20 -10.52 -9.56 3.27
N ALA A 21 -9.66 -8.95 2.46
CA ALA A 21 -9.07 -9.60 1.29
C ALA A 21 -8.11 -10.76 1.67
N PHE A 22 -7.54 -10.68 2.86
CA PHE A 22 -6.64 -11.68 3.43
C PHE A 22 -7.21 -12.18 4.76
N SER A 23 -6.95 -13.45 5.09
CA SER A 23 -7.33 -14.03 6.37
C SER A 23 -6.52 -13.38 7.51
N PRO A 24 -6.99 -13.49 8.77
CA PRO A 24 -6.21 -13.03 9.92
C PRO A 24 -4.81 -13.64 9.97
N GLU A 25 -4.66 -14.92 9.65
CA GLU A 25 -3.38 -15.63 9.66
C GLU A 25 -2.42 -15.13 8.56
N GLU A 26 -2.95 -14.84 7.37
CA GLU A 26 -2.18 -14.22 6.28
C GLU A 26 -1.73 -12.81 6.68
N MET A 27 -2.64 -12.00 7.24
CA MET A 27 -2.33 -10.66 7.71
C MET A 27 -1.31 -10.67 8.85
N ASP A 28 -1.35 -11.63 9.75
CA ASP A 28 -0.35 -11.82 10.81
C ASP A 28 1.04 -12.11 10.22
N ALA A 29 1.12 -13.00 9.23
CA ALA A 29 2.39 -13.33 8.57
C ALA A 29 2.97 -12.12 7.82
N ILE A 30 2.12 -11.39 7.09
CA ILE A 30 2.50 -10.17 6.36
C ILE A 30 2.97 -9.09 7.34
N SER A 31 2.23 -8.88 8.43
CA SER A 31 2.55 -7.84 9.42
C SER A 31 3.85 -8.13 10.15
N ARG A 32 4.08 -9.37 10.60
CA ARG A 32 5.36 -9.75 11.22
C ARG A 32 6.55 -9.58 10.26
N THR A 33 6.38 -10.00 9.02
CA THR A 33 7.43 -9.83 8.00
C THR A 33 7.74 -8.35 7.77
N PHE A 34 6.71 -7.51 7.69
CA PHE A 34 6.85 -6.07 7.55
C PHE A 34 7.56 -5.42 8.75
N ASP A 35 7.13 -5.75 9.97
CA ASP A 35 7.70 -5.24 11.22
C ASP A 35 9.17 -5.65 11.36
N ASP A 36 9.49 -6.93 11.12
CA ASP A 36 10.86 -7.45 11.14
C ASP A 36 11.77 -6.70 10.14
N MET A 37 11.26 -6.37 8.96
CA MET A 37 12.04 -5.66 7.93
C MET A 37 12.29 -4.21 8.32
N LEU A 38 11.30 -3.53 8.89
CA LEU A 38 11.47 -2.16 9.37
C LEU A 38 12.35 -2.10 10.64
N GLU A 39 12.28 -3.11 11.50
CA GLU A 39 13.19 -3.24 12.64
C GLU A 39 14.64 -3.46 12.19
N LYS A 40 14.86 -4.34 11.20
CA LYS A 40 16.18 -4.52 10.59
C LYS A 40 16.70 -3.24 9.94
N ASP A 41 15.84 -2.47 9.27
CA ASP A 41 16.17 -1.17 8.69
C ASP A 41 16.58 -0.15 9.77
N ARG A 42 16.06 -0.29 10.99
CA ARG A 42 16.49 0.49 12.17
C ARG A 42 17.63 -0.16 12.97
N GLU A 43 18.27 -1.22 12.46
CA GLU A 43 19.31 -1.97 13.17
C GLU A 43 18.88 -2.46 14.58
N GLY A 44 17.61 -2.83 14.73
CA GLY A 44 17.03 -3.27 16.01
C GLY A 44 16.65 -2.12 16.96
N GLN A 45 16.83 -0.86 16.56
CA GLN A 45 16.39 0.27 17.36
C GLN A 45 14.86 0.42 17.33
N PRO A 46 14.24 0.85 18.44
CA PRO A 46 12.81 1.11 18.49
C PRO A 46 12.45 2.25 17.54
N PHE A 47 11.21 2.22 17.02
CA PHE A 47 10.70 3.33 16.21
C PHE A 47 10.51 4.58 17.09
N PRO A 48 11.20 5.71 16.81
CA PRO A 48 11.14 6.88 17.69
C PRO A 48 9.77 7.56 17.67
N GLY A 49 9.00 7.42 16.59
CA GLY A 49 7.68 8.04 16.46
C GLY A 49 7.73 9.57 16.33
N GLU A 50 8.88 10.13 15.94
CA GLU A 50 9.07 11.56 15.71
C GLU A 50 8.83 11.94 14.25
N GLN A 51 9.22 11.07 13.32
CA GLN A 51 9.12 11.26 11.88
C GLN A 51 8.73 9.96 11.20
N ARG A 52 8.19 10.07 9.97
CA ARG A 52 7.88 8.92 9.12
C ARG A 52 9.13 8.07 8.89
N GLN A 53 9.00 6.75 9.03
CA GLN A 53 9.97 5.81 8.43
C GLN A 53 9.44 5.34 7.08
N ALA A 54 10.29 5.34 6.05
CA ALA A 54 9.99 4.77 4.74
C ALA A 54 11.09 3.83 4.29
N LEU A 55 10.72 2.58 4.02
CA LEU A 55 11.59 1.55 3.47
C LEU A 55 11.22 1.29 2.01
N TYR A 56 12.02 1.83 1.10
CA TYR A 56 11.85 1.67 -0.34
C TYR A 56 12.19 0.25 -0.81
N GLY A 57 11.37 -0.28 -1.72
CA GLY A 57 11.55 -1.61 -2.30
C GLY A 57 11.35 -2.72 -1.27
N ILE A 58 10.43 -2.55 -0.32
CA ILE A 58 10.19 -3.53 0.74
C ILE A 58 9.70 -4.87 0.18
N ALA A 59 8.81 -4.85 -0.82
CA ALA A 59 8.24 -6.07 -1.41
C ALA A 59 9.31 -6.92 -2.10
N GLU A 60 10.27 -6.28 -2.76
CA GLU A 60 11.35 -6.88 -3.53
C GLU A 60 12.44 -7.51 -2.63
N ARG A 61 12.41 -7.24 -1.32
CA ARG A 61 13.40 -7.72 -0.35
C ARG A 61 12.99 -9.00 0.38
N HIS A 62 11.74 -9.44 0.24
CA HIS A 62 11.25 -10.64 0.94
C HIS A 62 10.28 -11.46 0.08
N PRO A 63 10.47 -12.79 -0.06
CA PRO A 63 9.62 -13.64 -0.91
C PRO A 63 8.12 -13.49 -0.64
N LEU A 64 7.71 -13.53 0.64
CA LEU A 64 6.29 -13.35 1.02
C LEU A 64 5.69 -12.06 0.45
N LEU A 65 6.43 -10.95 0.50
CA LEU A 65 5.92 -9.66 0.04
C LEU A 65 6.02 -9.52 -1.49
N THR A 66 7.01 -10.15 -2.11
CA THR A 66 7.10 -10.26 -3.58
C THR A 66 5.91 -11.05 -4.12
N GLU A 67 5.52 -12.14 -3.45
CA GLU A 67 4.39 -12.98 -3.85
C GLU A 67 3.06 -12.23 -3.79
N LEU A 68 2.90 -11.24 -2.89
CA LEU A 68 1.70 -10.39 -2.87
C LEU A 68 1.47 -9.63 -4.18
N ALA A 69 2.54 -9.21 -4.87
CA ALA A 69 2.40 -8.52 -6.17
C ALA A 69 1.83 -9.44 -7.26
N ALA A 70 2.02 -10.76 -7.12
CA ALA A 70 1.52 -11.79 -8.02
C ALA A 70 0.23 -12.46 -7.52
N ASP A 71 -0.20 -12.19 -6.28
CA ASP A 71 -1.42 -12.77 -5.71
C ASP A 71 -2.65 -12.34 -6.52
N ASP A 72 -3.49 -13.29 -6.93
CA ASP A 72 -4.66 -13.02 -7.78
C ASP A 72 -5.60 -11.97 -7.19
N ARG A 73 -5.71 -11.88 -5.86
CA ARG A 73 -6.54 -10.87 -5.19
C ARG A 73 -6.06 -9.45 -5.49
N ILE A 74 -4.75 -9.28 -5.71
CA ILE A 74 -4.11 -8.03 -6.11
C ILE A 74 -3.98 -7.97 -7.63
N TYR A 75 -3.26 -8.89 -8.26
CA TYR A 75 -2.92 -8.86 -9.68
C TYR A 75 -4.17 -8.77 -10.57
N THR A 76 -5.14 -9.68 -10.39
CA THR A 76 -6.35 -9.68 -11.24
C THR A 76 -7.26 -8.48 -10.98
N THR A 77 -7.24 -7.95 -9.75
CA THR A 77 -7.93 -6.70 -9.41
C THR A 77 -7.30 -5.53 -10.16
N VAL A 78 -5.97 -5.41 -10.10
CA VAL A 78 -5.21 -4.35 -10.79
C VAL A 78 -5.41 -4.45 -12.31
N GLU A 79 -5.30 -5.65 -12.87
CA GLU A 79 -5.53 -5.90 -14.30
C GLU A 79 -6.94 -5.48 -14.72
N ARG A 80 -7.95 -5.76 -13.90
CA ARG A 80 -9.35 -5.38 -14.21
C ARG A 80 -9.58 -3.87 -14.12
N LEU A 81 -8.82 -3.15 -13.30
CA LEU A 81 -8.94 -1.70 -13.13
C LEU A 81 -8.16 -0.92 -14.18
N LEU A 82 -6.92 -1.32 -14.48
CA LEU A 82 -6.01 -0.61 -15.39
C LEU A 82 -5.98 -1.19 -16.81
N GLY A 83 -6.46 -2.43 -16.98
CA GLY A 83 -6.22 -3.23 -18.18
C GLY A 83 -4.94 -4.07 -18.06
N PRO A 84 -4.76 -5.02 -19.00
CA PRO A 84 -3.55 -5.83 -19.07
C PRO A 84 -2.32 -4.98 -19.42
N GLY A 85 -1.13 -5.50 -19.07
CA GLY A 85 0.15 -4.86 -19.42
C GLY A 85 0.53 -3.69 -18.50
N PHE A 86 -0.07 -3.58 -17.32
CA PHE A 86 0.44 -2.68 -16.29
C PHE A 86 1.83 -3.11 -15.81
N HIS A 87 2.62 -2.16 -15.33
CA HIS A 87 3.97 -2.40 -14.85
C HIS A 87 4.07 -2.14 -13.35
N TRP A 88 4.78 -3.03 -12.65
CA TRP A 88 5.21 -2.79 -11.28
C TRP A 88 6.27 -1.68 -11.25
N LEU A 89 6.00 -0.60 -10.52
CA LEU A 89 6.92 0.54 -10.42
C LEU A 89 7.84 0.43 -9.20
N CYS A 90 7.26 0.30 -8.01
CA CYS A 90 7.98 0.22 -6.74
C CYS A 90 7.04 -0.18 -5.60
N SER A 91 7.63 -0.60 -4.48
CA SER A 91 6.94 -0.67 -3.18
C SER A 91 7.59 0.24 -2.14
N GLU A 92 6.81 0.58 -1.11
CA GLU A 92 7.29 1.28 0.07
C GLU A 92 6.61 0.74 1.32
N GLY A 93 7.38 0.42 2.36
CA GLY A 93 6.85 0.17 3.69
C GLY A 93 6.93 1.43 4.54
N ASN A 94 5.81 1.89 5.09
CA ASN A 94 5.73 3.17 5.80
C ASN A 94 5.18 3.02 7.21
N LEU A 95 5.86 3.65 8.17
CA LEU A 95 5.29 4.01 9.48
C LEU A 95 5.09 5.52 9.48
N TYR A 96 3.83 5.95 9.48
CA TYR A 96 3.47 7.37 9.42
C TYR A 96 3.38 7.98 10.83
N VAL A 97 3.91 9.19 10.97
CA VAL A 97 3.75 10.04 12.16
C VAL A 97 3.10 11.33 11.69
N GLY A 98 1.98 11.70 12.33
CA GLY A 98 1.24 12.91 11.99
C GLY A 98 0.57 12.85 10.61
N GLU A 99 0.24 14.04 10.10
CA GLU A 99 -0.42 14.20 8.80
C GLU A 99 0.57 14.13 7.64
N THR A 100 0.10 13.62 6.50
CA THR A 100 0.84 13.69 5.25
C THR A 100 0.39 14.91 4.45
N GLU A 101 1.32 15.61 3.80
CA GLU A 101 0.97 16.71 2.91
C GLU A 101 0.11 16.21 1.75
N TRP A 102 -0.88 17.01 1.37
CA TRP A 102 -1.74 16.70 0.23
C TRP A 102 -0.95 16.84 -1.07
N HIS A 103 -0.84 15.74 -1.82
CA HIS A 103 -0.22 15.73 -3.15
C HIS A 103 -0.84 14.64 -4.03
N PRO A 104 -0.89 14.86 -5.36
CA PRO A 104 -1.12 13.78 -6.31
C PRO A 104 0.18 12.97 -6.49
N ASP A 105 0.05 11.65 -6.51
CA ASP A 105 1.12 10.78 -6.96
C ASP A 105 1.29 10.89 -8.48
N GLY A 106 2.52 10.71 -8.97
CA GLY A 106 2.78 10.61 -10.40
C GLY A 106 2.83 11.93 -11.18
N SER A 107 2.82 13.09 -10.52
CA SER A 107 3.02 14.41 -11.18
C SER A 107 4.30 14.52 -12.01
N ARG A 108 5.26 13.60 -11.82
CA ARG A 108 6.52 13.50 -12.55
C ARG A 108 6.59 12.28 -13.49
N LEU A 109 5.51 11.52 -13.62
CA LEU A 109 5.43 10.32 -14.46
C LEU A 109 4.66 10.64 -15.75
N ASN A 110 5.03 9.98 -16.84
CA ASN A 110 4.34 10.09 -18.12
C ASN A 110 3.14 9.14 -18.24
N PHE A 111 2.75 8.50 -17.13
CA PHE A 111 1.67 7.53 -17.05
C PHE A 111 0.97 7.67 -15.70
N PRO A 112 -0.35 7.38 -15.62
CA PRO A 112 -1.09 7.47 -14.36
C PRO A 112 -0.67 6.31 -13.44
N PRO A 113 -0.06 6.56 -12.27
CA PRO A 113 0.21 5.48 -11.32
C PRO A 113 -1.08 5.07 -10.61
N MET A 114 -1.10 3.81 -10.16
CA MET A 114 -2.10 3.33 -9.21
C MET A 114 -1.38 2.69 -8.03
N LYS A 115 -1.81 3.02 -6.82
CA LYS A 115 -1.26 2.47 -5.59
C LYS A 115 -2.17 1.40 -5.01
N VAL A 116 -1.59 0.27 -4.65
CA VAL A 116 -2.23 -0.74 -3.80
C VAL A 116 -1.64 -0.58 -2.40
N SER A 117 -2.49 -0.28 -1.41
CA SER A 117 -2.07 -0.11 -0.02
C SER A 117 -2.68 -1.20 0.84
N LEU A 118 -1.83 -1.95 1.54
CA LEU A 118 -2.26 -2.88 2.58
C LEU A 118 -2.22 -2.15 3.91
N TYR A 119 -3.34 -2.13 4.60
CA TYR A 119 -3.42 -1.58 5.95
C TYR A 119 -3.19 -2.71 6.93
N HIS A 120 -2.10 -2.60 7.67
CA HIS A 120 -1.76 -3.55 8.72
C HIS A 120 -2.42 -3.06 10.01
N GLY A 121 -2.68 -3.97 10.95
CA GLY A 121 -2.99 -3.54 12.31
C GLY A 121 -1.86 -2.64 12.83
N LEU A 122 -2.16 -1.72 13.75
CA LEU A 122 -1.11 -0.98 14.44
C LEU A 122 -0.09 -2.02 14.97
N PRO A 123 1.23 -1.87 14.72
CA PRO A 123 2.23 -2.69 15.39
C PRO A 123 1.91 -2.63 16.88
N ALA A 124 1.87 -3.80 17.52
CA ALA A 124 1.24 -3.99 18.82
C ALA A 124 1.65 -2.89 19.83
N GLY A 125 0.76 -1.91 20.06
CA GLY A 125 0.88 -0.95 21.15
C GLY A 125 1.28 0.50 20.82
N ASP A 126 1.43 0.95 19.56
CA ASP A 126 1.70 2.37 19.28
C ASP A 126 0.47 3.15 18.74
N PRO A 127 -0.21 3.97 19.58
CA PRO A 127 -1.37 4.77 19.16
C PRO A 127 -1.02 6.00 18.31
N ARG A 128 0.27 6.25 18.01
CA ARG A 128 0.73 7.45 17.27
C ARG A 128 0.77 7.29 15.75
N LEU A 129 0.46 6.10 15.24
CA LEU A 129 0.51 5.81 13.80
C LEU A 129 -0.83 6.14 13.13
N ALA A 130 -0.81 7.01 12.13
CA ALA A 130 -1.98 7.40 11.36
C ALA A 130 -2.04 6.66 10.00
N PRO A 131 -3.22 6.25 9.51
CA PRO A 131 -3.35 5.74 8.14
C PRO A 131 -3.09 6.87 7.12
N PRO A 132 -2.53 6.58 5.94
CA PRO A 132 -2.37 7.58 4.88
C PRO A 132 -3.73 8.13 4.41
N ALA A 133 -3.75 9.42 4.06
CA ALA A 133 -4.88 10.05 3.39
C ALA A 133 -4.94 9.58 1.91
N VAL A 134 -6.14 9.24 1.42
CA VAL A 134 -6.34 8.89 0.00
C VAL A 134 -6.28 10.17 -0.84
N SER A 135 -5.28 10.28 -1.73
CA SER A 135 -5.09 11.42 -2.63
C SER A 135 -6.05 11.36 -3.82
N ARG A 136 -6.62 12.52 -4.20
CA ARG A 136 -7.37 12.71 -5.47
C ARG A 136 -6.52 13.50 -6.45
N GLY A 137 -6.31 12.96 -7.65
CA GLY A 137 -5.98 13.77 -8.82
C GLY A 137 -7.26 14.41 -9.34
N ALA A 138 -7.54 15.66 -8.98
CA ALA A 138 -8.57 16.45 -9.65
C ALA A 138 -7.92 17.15 -10.85
N GLU A 139 -7.93 16.49 -12.01
CA GLU A 139 -7.77 17.20 -13.27
C GLU A 139 -9.14 17.77 -13.66
N ALA A 140 -9.30 19.08 -13.45
CA ALA A 140 -10.34 19.83 -14.11
C ALA A 140 -9.88 20.09 -15.55
N HIS A 141 -10.64 19.51 -16.49
CA HIS A 141 -10.76 19.77 -17.94
C HIS A 141 -9.72 20.65 -18.64
#